data_AF-A0A897NJL8-F1
#
_entry.id   AF-A0A897NJL8-F1
#
_cell.length_a   1.000
_cell.length_b   1.000
_cell.length_c   1.000
_cell.angle_alpha   90.00
_cell.angle_beta   90.00
_cell.angle_gamma   90.00
#
_symmetry.space_group_name_H-M   'P 1'
#
loop_
_entity.id
_entity.type
_entity.pdbx_description
1 polymer ?
#
loop_
_entity_poly.entity_id
_entity_poly.type
_entity_poly.pdbx_seq_one_letter_code
_entity_poly.pdbx_strand_id
1 'polypeptide(L)'
;MSEVNRSYEGLNAIPTLSLTTVLESIPDAVIVVDITTDEIVAVNDAAGELFECQPETLVGHTRHTLHPAENRDAYDTAFSRARESEQVERLPDGSPLYIETQTGECVPVEINAQRIQKQNRTFVLGVFRDISARLERQQQLRTTTTRLKTLLDAAPLPIAALDTEGQIQLWNQAAEDTFGYSSAEIVGESYPLLTEESLTDLLNRILDGEDLNGYETVLRTKDGSRLHTELFAQPLYNDDDTVTGVIGTAVEITDRKRRRHGLEVLHRVLRHNLRNKLTIIQGHTSALKNDEDPDSGLTQKAAEKIETAAADLAGLSRQVTQSQFLTDKSVARSKPLNLEELVITMEAVLAETTTGSVAAPTADETVAIPAPANSAIGQLLSHTGEYMSQPAIDVTVDISETEVVVTIRGNEPLLSDSHHDLLTRGVETELNHGLGLDIAQVYLTLLEIGGEIELVGRPIPETALQVTLPRLNQ
;
A
#
# COMPACT_ATOMS: atom_id res chain seq x y z
N MET A 1 -44.38 -42.92 -15.30
CA MET A 1 -42.93 -43.19 -15.28
C MET A 1 -42.62 -44.27 -16.32
N SER A 2 -42.84 -43.93 -17.60
CA SER A 2 -42.88 -44.88 -18.71
C SER A 2 -41.98 -44.38 -19.83
N GLU A 3 -40.68 -44.24 -19.57
CA GLU A 3 -39.73 -43.77 -20.58
C GLU A 3 -38.27 -44.03 -20.18
N VAL A 4 -37.89 -45.27 -19.83
CA VAL A 4 -36.45 -45.66 -19.77
C VAL A 4 -36.19 -47.07 -20.34
N ASN A 5 -37.21 -47.89 -20.59
CA ASN A 5 -36.99 -49.30 -20.92
C ASN A 5 -36.82 -49.58 -22.44
N ARG A 6 -36.12 -48.71 -23.17
CA ARG A 6 -36.00 -48.80 -24.64
C ARG A 6 -34.57 -48.62 -25.14
N SER A 7 -33.59 -49.33 -24.57
CA SER A 7 -32.19 -49.18 -25.02
C SER A 7 -31.28 -50.41 -24.85
N TYR A 8 -31.75 -51.66 -24.95
CA TYR A 8 -30.83 -52.81 -24.89
C TYR A 8 -31.17 -54.01 -25.81
N GLU A 9 -32.12 -53.90 -26.74
CA GLU A 9 -32.42 -55.01 -27.67
C GLU A 9 -31.32 -55.26 -28.72
N GLY A 10 -30.44 -54.27 -28.99
CA GLY A 10 -29.31 -54.40 -29.91
C GLY A 10 -28.08 -55.15 -29.35
N LEU A 11 -27.99 -55.33 -28.03
CA LEU A 11 -26.85 -56.00 -27.39
C LEU A 11 -26.93 -57.53 -27.47
N ASN A 12 -28.14 -58.08 -27.69
CA ASN A 12 -28.34 -59.51 -27.92
C ASN A 12 -27.88 -59.99 -29.31
N ALA A 13 -27.48 -59.07 -30.21
CA ALA A 13 -27.01 -59.37 -31.56
C ALA A 13 -25.48 -59.41 -31.70
N ILE A 14 -24.71 -59.19 -30.62
CA ILE A 14 -23.25 -59.33 -30.63
C ILE A 14 -22.92 -60.73 -30.10
N PRO A 15 -22.59 -61.71 -30.97
CA PRO A 15 -22.13 -62.98 -30.48
C PRO A 15 -20.78 -62.76 -29.79
N THR A 16 -20.64 -63.27 -28.57
CA THR A 16 -19.36 -63.44 -27.84
C THR A 16 -18.65 -62.17 -27.30
N LEU A 17 -19.35 -61.23 -26.66
CA LEU A 17 -18.68 -60.41 -25.64
C LEU A 17 -18.61 -61.21 -24.33
N SER A 18 -17.43 -61.77 -24.05
CA SER A 18 -17.16 -62.39 -22.75
C SER A 18 -17.19 -61.32 -21.65
N LEU A 19 -17.67 -61.68 -20.45
CA LEU A 19 -17.59 -60.80 -19.27
C LEU A 19 -16.15 -60.31 -19.05
N THR A 20 -15.17 -61.17 -19.31
CA THR A 20 -13.75 -60.81 -19.26
C THR A 20 -13.40 -59.70 -20.25
N THR A 21 -13.83 -59.79 -21.50
CA THR A 21 -13.57 -58.75 -22.52
C THR A 21 -14.17 -57.40 -22.15
N VAL A 22 -15.32 -57.38 -21.47
CA VAL A 22 -15.93 -56.14 -20.99
C VAL A 22 -15.13 -55.56 -19.82
N LEU A 23 -14.71 -56.39 -18.87
CA LEU A 23 -13.90 -55.96 -17.73
C LEU A 23 -12.53 -55.42 -18.17
N GLU A 24 -11.87 -56.08 -19.13
CA GLU A 24 -10.58 -55.65 -19.68
C GLU A 24 -10.67 -54.36 -20.51
N SER A 25 -11.85 -54.02 -21.03
CA SER A 25 -12.02 -52.77 -21.79
C SER A 25 -12.15 -51.53 -20.91
N ILE A 26 -12.32 -51.70 -19.59
CA ILE A 26 -12.44 -50.59 -18.65
C ILE A 26 -11.01 -50.12 -18.30
N PRO A 27 -10.69 -48.83 -18.48
CA PRO A 27 -9.35 -48.30 -18.23
C PRO A 27 -9.01 -48.17 -16.74
N ASP A 28 -10.04 -48.04 -15.89
CA ASP A 28 -9.88 -48.01 -14.45
C ASP A 28 -9.78 -49.45 -13.89
N ALA A 29 -9.15 -49.62 -12.72
CA ALA A 29 -9.02 -50.94 -12.10
C ALA A 29 -10.39 -51.47 -11.67
N VAL A 30 -10.71 -52.70 -12.04
CA VAL A 30 -12.00 -53.32 -11.71
C VAL A 30 -11.77 -54.55 -10.86
N ILE A 31 -12.50 -54.62 -9.74
CA ILE A 31 -12.45 -55.74 -8.81
C ILE A 31 -13.88 -56.21 -8.53
N VAL A 32 -14.11 -57.51 -8.66
CA VAL A 32 -15.38 -58.15 -8.34
C VAL A 32 -15.20 -58.97 -7.07
N VAL A 33 -16.02 -58.71 -6.06
CA VAL A 33 -16.02 -59.43 -4.77
C VAL A 33 -17.32 -60.20 -4.61
N ASP A 34 -17.26 -61.47 -4.20
CA ASP A 34 -18.45 -62.22 -3.76
C ASP A 34 -18.79 -61.83 -2.32
N ILE A 35 -19.97 -61.24 -2.10
CA ILE A 35 -20.38 -60.76 -0.78
C ILE A 35 -20.52 -61.89 0.24
N THR A 36 -20.79 -63.12 -0.23
CA THR A 36 -21.04 -64.26 0.66
C THR A 36 -19.76 -64.86 1.22
N THR A 37 -18.67 -64.87 0.43
CA THR A 37 -17.36 -65.37 0.85
C THR A 37 -16.37 -64.26 1.23
N ASP A 38 -16.68 -63.01 0.88
CA ASP A 38 -15.81 -61.82 1.00
C ASP A 38 -14.49 -61.94 0.19
N GLU A 39 -14.50 -62.80 -0.83
CA GLU A 39 -13.34 -63.09 -1.69
C GLU A 39 -13.44 -62.33 -3.01
N ILE A 40 -12.29 -61.89 -3.51
CA ILE A 40 -12.15 -61.33 -4.85
C ILE A 40 -12.29 -62.48 -5.86
N VAL A 41 -13.27 -62.40 -6.76
CA VAL A 41 -13.57 -63.46 -7.74
C VAL A 41 -13.13 -63.11 -9.15
N ALA A 42 -12.92 -61.83 -9.46
CA ALA A 42 -12.41 -61.38 -10.75
C ALA A 42 -11.76 -60.01 -10.61
N VAL A 43 -10.75 -59.76 -11.45
CA VAL A 43 -10.07 -58.47 -11.61
C VAL A 43 -9.74 -58.28 -13.10
N ASN A 44 -9.45 -57.04 -13.53
CA ASN A 44 -8.90 -56.75 -14.85
C ASN A 44 -7.39 -56.47 -14.80
N ASP A 45 -6.76 -56.31 -15.96
CA ASP A 45 -5.33 -55.98 -16.10
C ASP A 45 -4.98 -54.63 -15.44
N ALA A 46 -5.87 -53.63 -15.54
CA ALA A 46 -5.67 -52.33 -14.89
C ALA A 46 -5.59 -52.42 -13.36
N ALA A 47 -6.24 -53.42 -12.74
CA ALA A 47 -6.04 -53.71 -11.32
C ALA A 47 -4.64 -54.29 -11.04
N GLY A 48 -4.08 -55.09 -11.95
CA GLY A 48 -2.68 -55.53 -11.84
C GLY A 48 -1.71 -54.36 -11.84
N GLU A 49 -1.94 -53.37 -12.72
CA GLU A 49 -1.15 -52.14 -12.77
C GLU A 49 -1.28 -51.31 -11.49
N LEU A 50 -2.52 -51.05 -11.03
CA LEU A 50 -2.78 -50.23 -9.85
C LEU A 50 -2.23 -50.84 -8.55
N PHE A 51 -2.31 -52.16 -8.38
CA PHE A 51 -1.84 -52.86 -7.18
C PHE A 51 -0.39 -53.36 -7.29
N GLU A 52 0.28 -53.08 -8.41
CA GLU A 52 1.64 -53.52 -8.73
C GLU A 52 1.85 -55.04 -8.57
N CYS A 53 0.85 -55.83 -8.96
CA CYS A 53 0.89 -57.28 -8.81
C CYS A 53 0.28 -57.99 -10.02
N GLN A 54 0.46 -59.31 -10.09
CA GLN A 54 -0.21 -60.11 -11.12
C GLN A 54 -1.70 -60.23 -10.75
N PRO A 55 -2.66 -59.91 -11.64
CA PRO A 55 -4.08 -59.88 -11.31
C PRO A 55 -4.60 -61.19 -10.67
N GLU A 56 -4.08 -62.34 -11.10
CA GLU A 56 -4.48 -63.66 -10.56
C GLU A 56 -4.10 -63.83 -9.08
N THR A 57 -3.13 -63.06 -8.58
CA THR A 57 -2.73 -63.11 -7.17
C THR A 57 -3.74 -62.42 -6.26
N LEU A 58 -4.55 -61.48 -6.77
CA LEU A 58 -5.62 -60.84 -6.02
C LEU A 58 -6.84 -61.76 -5.88
N VAL A 59 -7.07 -62.64 -6.86
CA VAL A 59 -8.21 -63.56 -6.86
C VAL A 59 -8.11 -64.58 -5.73
N GLY A 60 -9.20 -64.80 -5.01
CA GLY A 60 -9.29 -65.69 -3.85
C GLY A 60 -8.82 -65.08 -2.53
N HIS A 61 -8.20 -63.89 -2.56
CA HIS A 61 -7.91 -63.13 -1.35
C HIS A 61 -9.11 -62.30 -0.91
N THR A 62 -9.15 -61.98 0.38
CA THR A 62 -10.19 -61.13 0.96
C THR A 62 -9.98 -59.67 0.54
N ARG A 63 -11.06 -58.92 0.29
CA ARG A 63 -11.00 -57.49 -0.06
C ARG A 63 -10.25 -56.62 0.97
N HIS A 64 -10.12 -57.07 2.22
CA HIS A 64 -9.34 -56.39 3.27
C HIS A 64 -7.84 -56.29 2.96
N THR A 65 -7.35 -57.04 1.98
CA THR A 65 -5.97 -56.95 1.49
C THR A 65 -5.75 -55.77 0.55
N LEU A 66 -6.82 -55.15 0.03
CA LEU A 66 -6.74 -54.05 -0.93
C LEU A 66 -6.46 -52.70 -0.25
N HIS A 67 -6.65 -52.61 1.07
CA HIS A 67 -6.60 -51.36 1.81
C HIS A 67 -5.67 -51.47 3.03
N PRO A 68 -5.07 -50.35 3.46
CA PRO A 68 -4.23 -50.30 4.64
C PRO A 68 -4.90 -50.89 5.89
N ALA A 69 -4.15 -51.73 6.62
CA ALA A 69 -4.67 -52.45 7.77
C ALA A 69 -5.10 -51.56 8.95
N GLU A 70 -4.55 -50.34 9.05
CA GLU A 70 -4.80 -49.40 10.15
C GLU A 70 -6.25 -48.88 10.19
N ASN A 71 -6.93 -48.83 9.04
CA ASN A 71 -8.26 -48.20 8.89
C ASN A 71 -9.36 -49.18 8.46
N ARG A 72 -9.22 -50.49 8.73
CA ARG A 72 -10.16 -51.53 8.27
C ARG A 72 -11.63 -51.22 8.56
N ASP A 73 -11.96 -50.77 9.77
CA ASP A 73 -13.35 -50.44 10.16
C ASP A 73 -13.95 -49.30 9.32
N ALA A 74 -13.12 -48.33 8.93
CA ALA A 74 -13.52 -47.21 8.09
C ALA A 74 -13.77 -47.67 6.64
N TYR A 75 -12.93 -48.56 6.11
CA TYR A 75 -13.13 -49.19 4.80
C TYR A 75 -14.34 -50.13 4.77
N ASP A 76 -14.63 -50.84 5.86
CA ASP A 76 -15.84 -51.66 5.97
C ASP A 76 -17.12 -50.84 5.99
N THR A 77 -17.06 -49.69 6.66
CA THR A 77 -18.15 -48.72 6.65
C THR A 77 -18.35 -48.14 5.26
N ALA A 78 -17.27 -47.78 4.57
CA ALA A 78 -17.29 -47.30 3.19
C ALA A 78 -17.86 -48.35 2.22
N PHE A 79 -17.40 -49.61 2.33
CA PHE A 79 -17.91 -50.74 1.54
C PHE A 79 -19.39 -51.02 1.82
N SER A 80 -19.81 -50.90 3.09
CA SER A 80 -21.21 -51.07 3.49
C SER A 80 -22.12 -49.98 2.92
N ARG A 81 -21.63 -48.74 2.76
CA ARG A 81 -22.35 -47.65 2.08
C ARG A 81 -22.41 -47.84 0.57
N ALA A 82 -21.30 -48.30 -0.03
CA ALA A 82 -21.21 -48.71 -1.42
C ALA A 82 -22.26 -49.77 -1.83
N ARG A 83 -22.86 -50.49 -0.86
CA ARG A 83 -24.01 -51.40 -1.08
C ARG A 83 -25.24 -50.70 -1.68
N GLU A 84 -25.32 -49.38 -1.62
CA GLU A 84 -26.44 -48.55 -2.10
C GLU A 84 -26.17 -47.91 -3.48
N SER A 85 -25.07 -48.26 -4.16
CA SER A 85 -24.64 -47.70 -5.47
C SER A 85 -24.16 -46.25 -5.39
N GLU A 86 -23.26 -45.95 -4.45
CA GLU A 86 -22.66 -44.63 -4.26
C GLU A 86 -21.18 -44.58 -4.68
N GLN A 87 -20.75 -43.41 -5.13
CA GLN A 87 -19.35 -43.04 -5.35
C GLN A 87 -18.70 -42.67 -4.02
N VAL A 88 -17.57 -43.30 -3.70
CA VAL A 88 -16.83 -43.07 -2.45
C VAL A 88 -15.40 -42.62 -2.75
N GLU A 89 -15.11 -41.36 -2.45
CA GLU A 89 -13.77 -40.75 -2.60
C GLU A 89 -13.04 -40.56 -1.26
N ARG A 90 -13.79 -40.56 -0.15
CA ARG A 90 -13.28 -40.21 1.18
C ARG A 90 -13.82 -41.13 2.25
N LEU A 91 -13.01 -41.37 3.27
CA LEU A 91 -13.42 -42.03 4.50
C LEU A 91 -14.36 -41.12 5.32
N PRO A 92 -15.08 -41.66 6.32
CA PRO A 92 -16.01 -40.88 7.16
C PRO A 92 -15.38 -39.69 7.90
N ASP A 93 -14.06 -39.69 8.09
CA ASP A 93 -13.28 -38.61 8.70
C ASP A 93 -12.86 -37.51 7.69
N GLY A 94 -13.18 -37.68 6.41
CA GLY A 94 -12.84 -36.76 5.33
C GLY A 94 -11.47 -37.00 4.70
N SER A 95 -10.68 -37.97 5.16
CA SER A 95 -9.41 -38.35 4.52
C SER A 95 -9.64 -39.07 3.18
N PRO A 96 -8.71 -38.95 2.20
CA PRO A 96 -8.80 -39.72 0.96
C PRO A 96 -8.79 -41.22 1.22
N LEU A 97 -9.46 -41.98 0.36
CA LEU A 97 -9.44 -43.43 0.41
C LEU A 97 -8.16 -43.94 -0.26
N TYR A 98 -7.44 -44.86 0.37
CA TYR A 98 -6.20 -45.42 -0.18
C TYR A 98 -6.33 -46.91 -0.43
N ILE A 99 -5.65 -47.39 -1.47
CA ILE A 99 -5.28 -48.79 -1.61
C ILE A 99 -3.83 -49.00 -1.18
N GLU A 100 -3.46 -50.22 -0.84
CA GLU A 100 -2.07 -50.61 -0.58
C GLU A 100 -1.60 -51.53 -1.71
N THR A 101 -0.52 -51.15 -2.40
CA THR A 101 0.10 -51.97 -3.45
C THR A 101 0.83 -53.17 -2.84
N GLN A 102 1.24 -54.14 -3.67
CA GLN A 102 2.05 -55.26 -3.18
C GLN A 102 3.41 -54.83 -2.59
N THR A 103 3.90 -53.65 -2.97
CA THR A 103 5.14 -53.05 -2.45
C THR A 103 4.93 -52.29 -1.13
N GLY A 104 3.67 -52.10 -0.69
CA GLY A 104 3.29 -51.36 0.51
C GLY A 104 3.09 -49.86 0.28
N GLU A 105 3.03 -49.40 -0.97
CA GLU A 105 2.74 -48.01 -1.31
C GLU A 105 1.23 -47.72 -1.19
N CYS A 106 0.88 -46.58 -0.61
CA CYS A 106 -0.50 -46.15 -0.45
C CYS A 106 -0.93 -45.25 -1.62
N VAL A 107 -1.76 -45.76 -2.53
CA VAL A 107 -2.26 -44.99 -3.68
C VAL A 107 -3.67 -44.48 -3.39
N PRO A 108 -3.93 -43.16 -3.45
CA PRO A 108 -5.27 -42.61 -3.25
C PRO A 108 -6.18 -42.95 -4.42
N VAL A 109 -7.38 -43.44 -4.11
CA VAL A 109 -8.36 -43.87 -5.12
C VAL A 109 -9.75 -43.32 -4.88
N GLU A 110 -10.50 -43.19 -5.96
CA GLU A 110 -11.95 -43.04 -5.99
C GLU A 110 -12.58 -44.40 -6.31
N ILE A 111 -13.54 -44.85 -5.51
CA ILE A 111 -14.19 -46.16 -5.70
C ILE A 111 -15.66 -45.97 -6.06
N ASN A 112 -16.05 -46.51 -7.21
CA ASN A 112 -17.44 -46.65 -7.62
C ASN A 112 -17.85 -48.12 -7.51
N ALA A 113 -18.79 -48.42 -6.60
CA ALA A 113 -19.22 -49.79 -6.37
C ALA A 113 -20.66 -50.01 -6.85
N GLN A 114 -20.88 -51.10 -7.59
CA GLN A 114 -22.20 -51.54 -8.02
C GLN A 114 -22.46 -53.00 -7.62
N ARG A 115 -23.69 -53.25 -7.19
CA ARG A 115 -24.14 -54.60 -6.85
C ARG A 115 -24.66 -55.33 -8.08
N ILE A 116 -24.20 -56.56 -8.27
CA ILE A 116 -24.63 -57.44 -9.36
C ILE A 116 -25.20 -58.73 -8.78
N GLN A 117 -26.39 -59.15 -9.22
CA GLN A 117 -26.99 -60.43 -8.84
C GLN A 117 -26.87 -61.44 -9.99
N LYS A 118 -26.38 -62.65 -9.70
CA LYS A 118 -26.29 -63.75 -10.66
C LYS A 118 -26.57 -65.08 -9.98
N GLN A 119 -27.53 -65.86 -10.50
CA GLN A 119 -27.82 -67.24 -10.06
C GLN A 119 -27.91 -67.41 -8.52
N ASN A 120 -28.62 -66.48 -7.85
CA ASN A 120 -28.82 -66.48 -6.39
C ASN A 120 -27.56 -66.14 -5.54
N ARG A 121 -26.50 -65.61 -6.16
CA ARG A 121 -25.34 -65.01 -5.48
C ARG A 121 -25.27 -63.51 -5.78
N THR A 122 -24.69 -62.77 -4.84
CA THR A 122 -24.54 -61.31 -4.95
C THR A 122 -23.07 -60.96 -4.99
N PHE A 123 -22.70 -60.20 -6.01
CA PHE A 123 -21.35 -59.69 -6.24
C PHE A 123 -21.33 -58.17 -6.09
N VAL A 124 -20.20 -57.61 -5.69
CA VAL A 124 -19.91 -56.17 -5.79
C VAL A 124 -18.82 -55.98 -6.83
N LEU A 125 -19.10 -55.19 -7.85
CA LEU A 125 -18.13 -54.69 -8.80
C LEU A 125 -17.68 -53.32 -8.30
N GLY A 126 -16.43 -53.21 -7.84
CA GLY A 126 -15.77 -51.95 -7.53
C GLY A 126 -14.90 -51.51 -8.70
N VAL A 127 -15.06 -50.26 -9.12
CA VAL A 127 -14.17 -49.58 -10.07
C VAL A 127 -13.33 -48.61 -9.26
N PHE A 128 -12.01 -48.77 -9.32
CA PHE A 128 -11.00 -48.04 -8.58
C PHE A 128 -10.27 -47.14 -9.57
N ARG A 129 -10.40 -45.83 -9.38
CA ARG A 129 -9.69 -44.83 -10.17
C ARG A 129 -8.60 -44.21 -9.32
N ASP A 130 -7.36 -44.24 -9.82
CA ASP A 130 -6.24 -43.51 -9.23
C ASP A 130 -6.49 -41.99 -9.32
N ILE A 131 -6.45 -41.31 -8.17
CA ILE A 131 -6.62 -39.85 -8.07
C ILE A 131 -5.34 -39.13 -7.62
N SER A 132 -4.18 -39.80 -7.62
CA SER A 132 -2.88 -39.26 -7.22
C SER A 132 -2.55 -37.98 -7.99
N ALA A 133 -2.58 -38.05 -9.33
CA ALA A 133 -2.31 -36.89 -10.18
C ALA A 133 -3.27 -35.72 -9.95
N ARG A 134 -4.52 -35.99 -9.55
CA ARG A 134 -5.52 -34.95 -9.22
C ARG A 134 -5.18 -34.29 -7.89
N LEU A 135 -4.86 -35.08 -6.86
CA LEU A 135 -4.50 -34.57 -5.53
C LEU A 135 -3.17 -33.79 -5.56
N GLU A 136 -2.18 -34.26 -6.30
CA GLU A 136 -0.91 -33.55 -6.49
C GLU A 136 -1.12 -32.18 -7.14
N ARG A 137 -1.91 -32.10 -8.23
CA ARG A 137 -2.25 -30.83 -8.87
C ARG A 137 -2.98 -29.88 -7.91
N GLN A 138 -3.95 -30.39 -7.15
CA GLN A 138 -4.64 -29.59 -6.14
C GLN A 138 -3.71 -29.08 -5.04
N GLN A 139 -2.78 -29.91 -4.58
CA GLN A 139 -1.81 -29.53 -3.57
C GLN A 139 -0.81 -28.50 -4.10
N GLN A 140 -0.29 -28.70 -5.30
CA GLN A 140 0.60 -27.75 -5.97
C GLN A 140 -0.07 -26.39 -6.17
N LEU A 141 -1.32 -26.37 -6.63
CA LEU A 141 -2.11 -25.14 -6.75
C LEU A 141 -2.24 -24.44 -5.39
N ARG A 142 -2.66 -25.16 -4.35
CA ARG A 142 -2.79 -24.61 -2.99
C ARG A 142 -1.47 -24.04 -2.48
N THR A 143 -0.38 -24.80 -2.58
CA THR A 143 0.94 -24.36 -2.13
C THR A 143 1.39 -23.11 -2.89
N THR A 144 1.16 -23.06 -4.21
CA THR A 144 1.52 -21.90 -5.04
C THR A 144 0.68 -20.68 -4.67
N THR A 145 -0.63 -20.81 -4.55
CA THR A 145 -1.54 -19.73 -4.14
C THR A 145 -1.17 -19.20 -2.76
N THR A 146 -0.95 -20.07 -1.77
CA THR A 146 -0.54 -19.66 -0.42
C THR A 146 0.80 -18.92 -0.46
N ARG A 147 1.77 -19.44 -1.21
CA ARG A 147 3.09 -18.80 -1.32
C ARG A 147 3.01 -17.42 -1.97
N LEU A 148 2.25 -17.27 -3.06
CA LEU A 148 2.04 -15.98 -3.72
C LEU A 148 1.37 -14.98 -2.80
N LYS A 149 0.33 -15.41 -2.06
CA LYS A 149 -0.33 -14.56 -1.07
C LYS A 149 0.65 -14.07 0.00
N THR A 150 1.44 -14.98 0.58
CA THR A 150 2.47 -14.61 1.58
C THR A 150 3.50 -13.62 1.02
N LEU A 151 3.90 -13.75 -0.25
CA LEU A 151 4.83 -12.83 -0.89
C LEU A 151 4.22 -11.43 -1.07
N LEU A 152 2.96 -11.35 -1.48
CA LEU A 152 2.25 -10.08 -1.64
C LEU A 152 2.01 -9.38 -0.29
N ASP A 153 1.63 -10.15 0.73
CA ASP A 153 1.40 -9.64 2.09
C ASP A 153 2.70 -9.16 2.76
N ALA A 154 3.84 -9.78 2.43
CA ALA A 154 5.15 -9.38 2.93
C ALA A 154 5.80 -8.24 2.11
N ALA A 155 5.21 -7.83 0.98
CA ALA A 155 5.75 -6.76 0.16
C ALA A 155 5.63 -5.41 0.88
N PRO A 156 6.70 -4.60 0.95
CA PRO A 156 6.70 -3.35 1.71
C PRO A 156 6.00 -2.19 0.98
N LEU A 157 5.58 -2.39 -0.27
CA LEU A 157 4.93 -1.38 -1.08
C LEU A 157 3.46 -1.75 -1.31
N PRO A 158 2.57 -0.74 -1.38
CA PRO A 158 1.20 -0.94 -1.83
C PRO A 158 1.17 -1.60 -3.21
N ILE A 159 0.43 -2.69 -3.34
CA ILE A 159 0.19 -3.40 -4.60
C ILE A 159 -1.32 -3.54 -4.76
N ALA A 160 -1.81 -3.14 -5.93
CA ALA A 160 -3.19 -3.30 -6.32
C ALA A 160 -3.29 -3.91 -7.72
N ALA A 161 -4.33 -4.70 -7.95
CA ALA A 161 -4.71 -5.11 -9.29
C ALA A 161 -6.16 -4.70 -9.57
N LEU A 162 -6.38 -4.23 -10.78
CA LEU A 162 -7.66 -3.80 -11.32
C LEU A 162 -8.03 -4.72 -12.49
N ASP A 163 -9.32 -4.97 -12.70
CA ASP A 163 -9.78 -5.55 -13.97
C ASP A 163 -9.89 -4.48 -15.07
N THR A 164 -10.34 -4.89 -16.25
CA THR A 164 -10.53 -4.00 -17.41
C THR A 164 -11.59 -2.91 -17.19
N GLU A 165 -12.47 -3.06 -16.21
CA GLU A 165 -13.50 -2.09 -15.84
C GLU A 165 -13.03 -1.16 -14.71
N GLY A 166 -11.81 -1.37 -14.20
CA GLY A 166 -11.23 -0.60 -13.10
C GLY A 166 -11.74 -1.02 -11.72
N GLN A 167 -12.33 -2.21 -11.58
CA GLN A 167 -12.69 -2.75 -10.25
C GLN A 167 -11.47 -3.43 -9.63
N ILE A 168 -11.31 -3.27 -8.32
CA ILE A 168 -10.18 -3.89 -7.61
C ILE A 168 -10.38 -5.38 -7.45
N GLN A 169 -9.39 -6.13 -7.90
CA GLN A 169 -9.29 -7.58 -7.75
C GLN A 169 -8.28 -7.97 -6.67
N LEU A 170 -7.30 -7.11 -6.39
CA LEU A 170 -6.23 -7.39 -5.42
C LEU A 170 -5.85 -6.13 -4.66
N TRP A 171 -5.67 -6.30 -3.35
CA TRP A 171 -5.25 -5.24 -2.44
C TRP A 171 -4.40 -5.88 -1.34
N ASN A 172 -3.09 -5.61 -1.34
CA ASN A 172 -2.16 -6.23 -0.37
C ASN A 172 -2.13 -5.47 0.97
N GLN A 173 -1.49 -6.08 1.98
CA GLN A 173 -1.40 -5.49 3.32
C GLN A 173 -0.80 -4.08 3.32
N ALA A 174 0.28 -3.84 2.59
CA ALA A 174 0.88 -2.51 2.53
C ALA A 174 -0.05 -1.45 1.92
N ALA A 175 -0.94 -1.84 1.01
CA ALA A 175 -1.97 -0.94 0.48
C ALA A 175 -3.04 -0.62 1.53
N GLU A 176 -3.42 -1.60 2.37
CA GLU A 176 -4.29 -1.34 3.52
C GLU A 176 -3.67 -0.33 4.47
N ASP A 177 -2.40 -0.55 4.85
CA ASP A 177 -1.68 0.28 5.80
C ASP A 177 -1.47 1.71 5.26
N THR A 178 -1.23 1.85 3.95
CA THR A 178 -0.93 3.15 3.33
C THR A 178 -2.20 3.97 3.07
N PHE A 179 -3.28 3.33 2.60
CA PHE A 179 -4.47 4.07 2.17
C PHE A 179 -5.63 4.00 3.17
N GLY A 180 -5.58 3.13 4.17
CA GLY A 180 -6.56 3.01 5.24
C GLY A 180 -7.82 2.20 4.89
N TYR A 181 -7.87 1.57 3.72
CA TYR A 181 -8.97 0.69 3.31
C TYR A 181 -8.55 -0.76 3.45
N SER A 182 -9.39 -1.57 4.11
CA SER A 182 -9.16 -3.01 4.15
C SER A 182 -9.49 -3.65 2.80
N SER A 183 -8.81 -4.75 2.46
CA SER A 183 -9.07 -5.55 1.26
C SER A 183 -10.54 -5.97 1.18
N ALA A 184 -11.16 -6.32 2.31
CA ALA A 184 -12.57 -6.73 2.39
C ALA A 184 -13.57 -5.61 2.10
N GLU A 185 -13.20 -4.35 2.32
CA GLU A 185 -14.06 -3.19 2.02
C GLU A 185 -14.00 -2.76 0.55
N ILE A 186 -12.91 -3.12 -0.13
CA ILE A 186 -12.50 -2.43 -1.36
C ILE A 186 -12.40 -3.33 -2.58
N VAL A 187 -12.16 -4.63 -2.39
CA VAL A 187 -12.15 -5.60 -3.49
C VAL A 187 -13.57 -5.73 -4.04
N GLY A 188 -13.70 -5.60 -5.36
CA GLY A 188 -14.97 -5.55 -6.09
C GLY A 188 -15.56 -4.15 -6.25
N GLU A 189 -14.96 -3.13 -5.63
CA GLU A 189 -15.38 -1.74 -5.79
C GLU A 189 -14.54 -1.03 -6.87
N SER A 190 -15.15 -0.04 -7.53
CA SER A 190 -14.43 0.89 -8.40
C SER A 190 -13.80 1.97 -7.51
N TYR A 191 -12.49 1.90 -7.31
CA TYR A 191 -11.85 2.72 -6.27
C TYR A 191 -11.74 4.21 -6.68
N PRO A 192 -12.10 5.17 -5.79
CA PRO A 192 -12.02 6.61 -6.04
C PRO A 192 -10.61 7.26 -5.88
N LEU A 193 -9.50 6.60 -6.24
CA LEU A 193 -8.15 6.93 -5.70
C LEU A 193 -7.50 8.20 -6.26
N LEU A 194 -8.01 8.75 -7.36
CA LEU A 194 -7.41 9.91 -8.02
C LEU A 194 -8.47 10.99 -8.25
N THR A 195 -8.14 12.21 -7.85
CA THR A 195 -8.94 13.42 -8.14
C THR A 195 -9.21 13.54 -9.65
N GLU A 196 -10.44 13.97 -9.95
CA GLU A 196 -11.14 14.04 -11.25
C GLU A 196 -10.27 14.31 -12.50
N GLU A 197 -10.65 13.65 -13.60
CA GLU A 197 -10.18 13.72 -15.01
C GLU A 197 -9.03 12.78 -15.49
N SER A 198 -8.07 12.32 -14.68
CA SER A 198 -6.89 11.59 -15.22
C SER A 198 -7.00 10.04 -15.25
N LEU A 199 -8.00 9.42 -14.61
CA LEU A 199 -7.96 7.99 -14.25
C LEU A 199 -8.33 7.04 -15.39
N THR A 200 -9.44 7.31 -16.06
CA THR A 200 -9.91 6.48 -17.17
C THR A 200 -8.90 6.52 -18.32
N ASP A 201 -8.32 7.68 -18.59
CA ASP A 201 -7.27 7.82 -19.59
C ASP A 201 -6.00 7.07 -19.21
N LEU A 202 -5.58 7.12 -17.94
CA LEU A 202 -4.43 6.38 -17.45
C LEU A 202 -4.67 4.87 -17.53
N LEU A 203 -5.84 4.39 -17.08
CA LEU A 203 -6.22 2.99 -17.14
C LEU A 203 -6.27 2.50 -18.59
N ASN A 204 -6.94 3.24 -19.48
CA ASN A 204 -7.04 2.91 -20.90
C ASN A 204 -5.66 2.82 -21.54
N ARG A 205 -4.74 3.75 -21.24
CA ARG A 205 -3.36 3.70 -21.72
C ARG A 205 -2.65 2.41 -21.31
N ILE A 206 -2.79 1.99 -20.04
CA ILE A 206 -2.17 0.75 -19.57
C ILE A 206 -2.83 -0.47 -20.22
N LEU A 207 -4.15 -0.47 -20.34
CA LEU A 207 -4.91 -1.53 -21.00
C LEU A 207 -4.57 -1.63 -22.50
N ASP A 208 -4.21 -0.53 -23.15
CA ASP A 208 -3.69 -0.48 -24.52
C ASP A 208 -2.23 -0.96 -24.64
N GLY A 209 -1.60 -1.36 -23.53
CA GLY A 209 -0.26 -1.95 -23.49
C GLY A 209 0.84 -1.00 -23.02
N GLU A 210 0.51 0.18 -22.48
CA GLU A 210 1.52 1.10 -21.96
C GLU A 210 1.99 0.70 -20.56
N ASP A 211 3.30 0.51 -20.40
CA ASP A 211 3.92 0.39 -19.09
C ASP A 211 4.10 1.77 -18.45
N LEU A 212 3.45 2.00 -17.32
CA LEU A 212 3.72 3.16 -16.50
C LEU A 212 4.95 2.93 -15.64
N ASN A 213 5.96 3.77 -15.87
CA ASN A 213 7.20 3.76 -15.11
C ASN A 213 7.43 5.14 -14.50
N GLY A 214 7.04 5.28 -13.24
CA GLY A 214 7.32 6.49 -12.48
C GLY A 214 6.32 7.63 -12.73
N TYR A 215 5.05 7.32 -12.97
CA TYR A 215 4.04 8.36 -13.21
C TYR A 215 3.71 9.09 -11.90
N GLU A 216 4.14 10.35 -11.78
CA GLU A 216 3.88 11.14 -10.59
C GLU A 216 2.42 11.61 -10.53
N THR A 217 1.75 11.36 -9.41
CA THR A 217 0.37 11.78 -9.18
C THR A 217 0.11 12.04 -7.69
N VAL A 218 -1.12 12.43 -7.35
CA VAL A 218 -1.57 12.61 -5.96
C VAL A 218 -2.73 11.66 -5.69
N LEU A 219 -2.54 10.77 -4.73
CA LEU A 219 -3.55 9.83 -4.27
C LEU A 219 -4.20 10.32 -2.99
N ARG A 220 -5.44 9.87 -2.75
CA ARG A 220 -6.17 10.16 -1.52
C ARG A 220 -6.40 8.91 -0.68
N THR A 221 -6.10 9.02 0.60
CA THR A 221 -6.36 8.01 1.62
C THR A 221 -7.80 8.13 2.16
N LYS A 222 -8.25 7.12 2.93
CA LYS A 222 -9.61 7.06 3.51
C LYS A 222 -9.95 8.25 4.41
N ASP A 223 -8.98 8.76 5.14
CA ASP A 223 -9.10 9.93 6.03
C ASP A 223 -9.06 11.28 5.27
N GLY A 224 -8.85 11.26 3.96
CA GLY A 224 -8.83 12.46 3.11
C GLY A 224 -7.44 13.06 2.88
N SER A 225 -6.38 12.51 3.49
CA SER A 225 -4.99 12.95 3.32
C SER A 225 -4.53 12.79 1.87
N ARG A 226 -3.63 13.70 1.44
CA ARG A 226 -3.06 13.71 0.07
C ARG A 226 -1.66 13.13 0.09
N LEU A 227 -1.45 12.05 -0.66
CA LEU A 227 -0.15 11.41 -0.81
C LEU A 227 0.41 11.72 -2.19
N HIS A 228 1.60 12.33 -2.26
CA HIS A 228 2.32 12.44 -3.51
C HIS A 228 2.96 11.09 -3.82
N THR A 229 2.56 10.47 -4.93
CA THR A 229 3.01 9.13 -5.29
C THR A 229 3.61 9.08 -6.67
N GLU A 230 4.44 8.08 -6.86
CA GLU A 230 5.02 7.67 -8.12
C GLU A 230 4.44 6.28 -8.44
N LEU A 231 3.64 6.19 -9.49
CA LEU A 231 2.96 4.96 -9.90
C LEU A 231 3.79 4.15 -10.88
N PHE A 232 3.81 2.84 -10.66
CA PHE A 232 4.34 1.85 -11.58
C PHE A 232 3.22 0.86 -11.88
N ALA A 233 2.87 0.68 -13.15
CA ALA A 233 1.76 -0.19 -13.52
C ALA A 233 1.98 -0.84 -14.88
N GLN A 234 1.49 -2.06 -15.03
CA GLN A 234 1.59 -2.85 -16.24
C GLN A 234 0.28 -3.61 -16.50
N PRO A 235 -0.02 -3.90 -17.78
CA PRO A 235 -1.14 -4.77 -18.13
C PRO A 235 -0.92 -6.19 -17.61
N LEU A 236 -2.01 -6.80 -17.11
CA LEU A 236 -2.08 -8.22 -16.81
C LEU A 236 -2.58 -8.97 -18.03
N TYR A 237 -1.91 -10.07 -18.38
CA TYR A 237 -2.27 -10.95 -19.49
C TYR A 237 -2.75 -12.30 -18.98
N ASN A 238 -3.67 -12.92 -19.71
CA ASN A 238 -3.95 -14.35 -19.57
C ASN A 238 -3.08 -15.20 -20.50
N ASP A 239 -3.27 -16.52 -20.44
CA ASP A 239 -2.53 -17.49 -21.26
C ASP A 239 -2.71 -17.31 -22.78
N ASP A 240 -3.73 -16.54 -23.21
CA ASP A 240 -4.03 -16.23 -24.62
C ASP A 240 -3.47 -14.86 -25.07
N ASP A 241 -2.56 -14.25 -24.29
CA ASP A 241 -2.01 -12.90 -24.53
C ASP A 241 -3.07 -11.79 -24.58
N THR A 242 -4.25 -12.01 -24.00
CA THR A 242 -5.28 -10.96 -23.89
C THR A 242 -5.17 -10.23 -22.57
N VAL A 243 -5.30 -8.89 -22.62
CA VAL A 243 -5.25 -8.04 -21.42
C VAL A 243 -6.50 -8.31 -20.57
N THR A 244 -6.30 -8.70 -19.32
CA THR A 244 -7.36 -9.00 -18.35
C THR A 244 -7.49 -7.95 -17.26
N GLY A 245 -6.54 -7.02 -17.19
CA GLY A 245 -6.54 -5.97 -16.19
C GLY A 245 -5.21 -5.25 -16.10
N VAL A 246 -4.98 -4.61 -14.96
CA VAL A 246 -3.79 -3.83 -14.65
C VAL A 246 -3.29 -4.24 -13.28
N ILE A 247 -1.98 -4.39 -13.12
CA ILE A 247 -1.34 -4.49 -11.81
C ILE A 247 -0.41 -3.31 -11.62
N GLY A 248 -0.39 -2.75 -10.42
CA GLY A 248 0.48 -1.63 -10.13
C GLY A 248 0.86 -1.49 -8.67
N THR A 249 1.85 -0.65 -8.45
CA THR A 249 2.35 -0.27 -7.14
C THR A 249 2.51 1.24 -7.06
N ALA A 250 2.34 1.78 -5.87
CA ALA A 250 2.51 3.20 -5.58
C ALA A 250 3.69 3.37 -4.62
N VAL A 251 4.64 4.22 -5.00
CA VAL A 251 5.73 4.64 -4.12
C VAL A 251 5.42 6.03 -3.61
N GLU A 252 5.35 6.20 -2.30
CA GLU A 252 5.21 7.53 -1.71
C GLU A 252 6.49 8.34 -1.92
N ILE A 253 6.34 9.55 -2.45
CA ILE A 253 7.43 10.48 -2.74
C ILE A 253 7.25 11.84 -2.04
N THR A 254 6.28 11.95 -1.13
CA THR A 254 5.94 13.17 -0.38
C THR A 254 7.19 13.79 0.26
N ASP A 255 7.91 13.05 1.09
CA ASP A 255 9.12 13.53 1.77
C ASP A 255 10.25 13.87 0.79
N ARG A 256 10.39 13.09 -0.29
CA ARG A 256 11.40 13.32 -1.33
C ARG A 256 11.13 14.64 -2.06
N LYS A 257 9.86 14.93 -2.37
CA LYS A 257 9.45 16.19 -3.00
C LYS A 257 9.60 17.37 -2.05
N ARG A 258 9.15 17.25 -0.79
CA ARG A 258 9.32 18.28 0.24
C ARG A 258 10.79 18.66 0.43
N ARG A 259 11.69 17.67 0.55
CA ARG A 259 13.14 17.92 0.65
C ARG A 259 13.73 18.62 -0.58
N ARG A 260 13.36 18.17 -1.78
CA ARG A 260 13.83 18.78 -3.03
C ARG A 260 13.38 20.23 -3.17
N HIS A 261 12.09 20.47 -2.94
CA HIS A 261 11.48 21.81 -2.98
C HIS A 261 12.12 22.73 -1.93
N GLY A 262 12.33 22.22 -0.71
CA GLY A 262 13.00 22.98 0.33
C GLY A 262 14.44 23.37 -0.04
N LEU A 263 15.21 22.46 -0.64
CA LEU A 263 16.55 22.77 -1.16
C LEU A 263 16.51 23.82 -2.28
N GLU A 264 15.52 23.77 -3.18
CA GLU A 264 15.36 24.74 -4.25
C GLU A 264 15.06 26.15 -3.71
N VAL A 265 14.14 26.26 -2.74
CA VAL A 265 13.84 27.52 -2.05
C VAL A 265 15.08 28.05 -1.33
N LEU A 266 15.78 27.21 -0.57
CA LEU A 266 17.00 27.59 0.14
C LEU A 266 18.09 28.08 -0.82
N HIS A 267 18.36 27.33 -1.89
CA HIS A 267 19.35 27.71 -2.92
C HIS A 267 19.00 29.06 -3.56
N ARG A 268 17.72 29.31 -3.82
CA ARG A 268 17.24 30.57 -4.42
C ARG A 268 17.45 31.75 -3.47
N VAL A 269 16.99 31.64 -2.22
CA VAL A 269 17.13 32.68 -1.19
C VAL A 269 18.60 32.99 -0.91
N LEU A 270 19.45 31.96 -0.85
CA LEU A 270 20.88 32.14 -0.64
C LEU A 270 21.54 32.86 -1.81
N ARG A 271 21.24 32.44 -3.04
CA ARG A 271 21.80 33.05 -4.24
C ARG A 271 21.43 34.52 -4.34
N HIS A 272 20.18 34.87 -4.02
CA HIS A 272 19.71 36.26 -4.03
C HIS A 272 20.40 37.11 -2.96
N ASN A 273 20.44 36.65 -1.71
CA ASN A 273 21.12 37.36 -0.62
C ASN A 273 22.62 37.57 -0.90
N LEU A 274 23.30 36.53 -1.38
CA LEU A 274 24.70 36.61 -1.81
C LEU A 274 24.88 37.66 -2.91
N ARG A 275 24.09 37.59 -3.97
CA ARG A 275 24.18 38.52 -5.10
C ARG A 275 23.95 39.98 -4.67
N ASN A 276 22.94 40.24 -3.84
CA ASN A 276 22.60 41.59 -3.41
C ASN A 276 23.71 42.20 -2.53
N LYS A 277 24.19 41.47 -1.53
CA LYS A 277 25.26 41.96 -0.64
C LYS A 277 26.58 42.12 -1.38
N LEU A 278 26.91 41.21 -2.29
CA LEU A 278 28.08 41.35 -3.17
C LEU A 278 27.95 42.57 -4.09
N THR A 279 26.76 42.86 -4.61
CA THR A 279 26.53 44.05 -5.45
C THR A 279 26.73 45.34 -4.65
N ILE A 280 26.29 45.39 -3.38
CA ILE A 280 26.53 46.53 -2.48
C ILE A 280 28.03 46.71 -2.24
N ILE A 281 28.74 45.63 -1.89
CA ILE A 281 30.20 45.65 -1.68
C ILE A 281 30.92 46.11 -2.95
N GLN A 282 30.55 45.58 -4.11
CA GLN A 282 31.14 45.96 -5.40
C GLN A 282 30.85 47.41 -5.78
N GLY A 283 29.64 47.89 -5.53
CA GLY A 283 29.25 49.28 -5.79
C GLY A 283 30.05 50.26 -4.95
N HIS A 284 30.15 50.02 -3.65
CA HIS A 284 30.91 50.88 -2.74
C HIS A 284 32.43 50.79 -2.93
N THR A 285 32.99 49.60 -3.22
CA THR A 285 34.42 49.47 -3.55
C THR A 285 34.77 50.16 -4.87
N SER A 286 33.87 50.14 -5.86
CA SER A 286 34.03 50.88 -7.11
C SER A 286 33.95 52.40 -6.89
N ALA A 287 33.04 52.87 -6.03
CA ALA A 287 32.95 54.27 -5.65
C ALA A 287 34.24 54.75 -4.94
N LEU A 288 34.78 53.96 -4.01
CA LEU A 288 36.05 54.22 -3.34
C LEU A 288 37.24 54.30 -4.31
N LYS A 289 37.26 53.43 -5.31
CA LYS A 289 38.35 53.39 -6.32
C LYS A 289 38.37 54.63 -7.22
N ASN A 290 37.19 55.22 -7.46
CA ASN A 290 37.01 56.37 -8.33
C ASN A 290 36.92 57.69 -7.55
N ASP A 291 37.11 57.66 -6.23
CA ASP A 291 37.11 58.86 -5.40
C ASP A 291 38.45 59.58 -5.51
N GLU A 292 38.44 60.80 -6.04
CA GLU A 292 39.61 61.67 -6.16
C GLU A 292 39.70 62.68 -5.00
N ASP A 293 38.69 62.75 -4.14
CA ASP A 293 38.57 63.73 -3.04
C ASP A 293 38.65 63.06 -1.64
N PRO A 294 39.78 63.21 -0.92
CA PRO A 294 39.99 62.58 0.40
C PRO A 294 39.03 63.04 1.51
N ASP A 295 38.41 64.22 1.38
CA ASP A 295 37.57 64.83 2.43
C ASP A 295 36.05 64.66 2.18
N SER A 296 35.66 63.88 1.16
CA SER A 296 34.26 63.72 0.71
C SER A 296 33.32 63.03 1.71
N GLY A 297 33.87 62.42 2.78
CA GLY A 297 33.14 61.55 3.71
C GLY A 297 32.63 60.24 3.08
N LEU A 298 32.82 60.05 1.77
CA LEU A 298 32.43 58.83 1.05
C LEU A 298 33.21 57.63 1.53
N THR A 299 34.49 57.83 1.90
CA THR A 299 35.35 56.74 2.39
C THR A 299 34.76 56.07 3.62
N GLN A 300 34.37 56.85 4.62
CA GLN A 300 33.78 56.31 5.85
C GLN A 300 32.43 55.66 5.59
N LYS A 301 31.55 56.31 4.82
CA LYS A 301 30.22 55.77 4.51
C LYS A 301 30.27 54.48 3.68
N ALA A 302 31.21 54.39 2.73
CA ALA A 302 31.43 53.20 1.93
C ALA A 302 32.02 52.07 2.76
N ALA A 303 32.99 52.36 3.64
CA ALA A 303 33.56 51.38 4.56
C ALA A 303 32.47 50.79 5.49
N GLU A 304 31.63 51.63 6.10
CA GLU A 304 30.50 51.20 6.95
C GLU A 304 29.53 50.28 6.18
N LYS A 305 29.18 50.63 4.94
CA LYS A 305 28.28 49.81 4.11
C LYS A 305 28.90 48.48 3.68
N ILE A 306 30.19 48.45 3.37
CA ILE A 306 30.91 47.22 3.04
C ILE A 306 31.00 46.32 4.26
N GLU A 307 31.36 46.87 5.42
CA GLU A 307 31.49 46.13 6.68
C GLU A 307 30.14 45.54 7.10
N THR A 308 29.06 46.33 7.01
CA THR A 308 27.69 45.84 7.27
C THR A 308 27.33 44.69 6.33
N ALA A 309 27.55 44.86 5.02
CA ALA A 309 27.22 43.82 4.04
C ALA A 309 28.06 42.54 4.23
N ALA A 310 29.32 42.66 4.64
CA ALA A 310 30.19 41.51 4.94
C ALA A 310 29.77 40.80 6.24
N ALA A 311 29.40 41.56 7.29
CA ALA A 311 28.89 41.01 8.53
C ALA A 311 27.58 40.24 8.29
N ASP A 312 26.67 40.78 7.46
CA ASP A 312 25.43 40.13 7.06
C ASP A 312 25.69 38.79 6.36
N LEU A 313 26.65 38.74 5.42
CA LEU A 313 27.04 37.50 4.74
C LEU A 313 27.65 36.46 5.68
N ALA A 314 28.46 36.89 6.64
CA ALA A 314 29.02 36.02 7.67
C ALA A 314 27.94 35.51 8.65
N GLY A 315 26.89 36.30 8.90
CA GLY A 315 25.68 35.87 9.62
C GLY A 315 24.93 34.79 8.85
N LEU A 316 24.64 35.05 7.57
CA LEU A 316 23.94 34.14 6.67
C LEU A 316 24.63 32.77 6.58
N SER A 317 25.96 32.75 6.41
CA SER A 317 26.74 31.52 6.35
C SER A 317 26.63 30.67 7.63
N ARG A 318 26.57 31.32 8.81
CA ARG A 318 26.40 30.62 10.08
C ARG A 318 25.00 30.02 10.21
N GLN A 319 23.95 30.77 9.84
CA GLN A 319 22.57 30.27 9.84
C GLN A 319 22.39 29.06 8.92
N VAL A 320 22.95 29.07 7.71
CA VAL A 320 22.88 27.93 6.78
C VAL A 320 23.55 26.70 7.35
N THR A 321 24.74 26.87 7.94
CA THR A 321 25.48 25.76 8.54
C THR A 321 24.71 25.15 9.71
N GLN A 322 24.03 25.99 10.50
CA GLN A 322 23.18 25.54 11.61
C GLN A 322 21.89 24.86 11.14
N SER A 323 21.30 25.33 10.03
CA SER A 323 20.08 24.77 9.43
C SER A 323 20.32 23.41 8.73
N GLN A 324 21.44 23.25 8.01
CA GLN A 324 21.81 21.98 7.36
C GLN A 324 22.05 20.83 8.34
N PHE A 325 22.33 21.11 9.61
CA PHE A 325 22.47 20.10 10.65
C PHE A 325 21.12 19.51 11.13
N LEU A 326 19.99 20.16 10.82
CA LEU A 326 18.65 19.70 11.21
C LEU A 326 18.03 18.75 10.17
N THR A 327 18.46 18.83 8.91
CA THR A 327 17.80 18.17 7.77
C THR A 327 18.09 16.67 7.63
N ASP A 328 18.95 16.09 8.47
CA ASP A 328 19.47 14.73 8.23
C ASP A 328 18.96 13.64 9.19
N LYS A 329 18.19 13.95 10.25
CA LYS A 329 17.66 12.91 11.19
C LYS A 329 16.67 13.34 12.30
N SER A 330 16.35 14.62 12.52
CA SER A 330 15.74 15.02 13.81
C SER A 330 14.23 14.95 13.90
N VAL A 331 13.46 15.15 12.81
CA VAL A 331 11.99 15.16 12.90
C VAL A 331 11.43 13.78 13.25
N ALA A 332 11.95 12.71 12.65
CA ALA A 332 11.57 11.34 12.97
C ALA A 332 11.93 10.86 14.40
N ARG A 333 12.71 11.65 15.16
CA ARG A 333 13.08 11.35 16.56
C ARG A 333 12.62 12.42 17.54
N SER A 334 11.97 13.48 17.08
CA SER A 334 11.52 14.53 17.98
C SER A 334 10.33 14.02 18.77
N LYS A 335 10.37 14.20 20.10
CA LYS A 335 9.20 13.93 20.93
C LYS A 335 8.05 14.82 20.46
N PRO A 336 6.79 14.32 20.46
CA PRO A 336 5.64 15.17 20.22
C PRO A 336 5.62 16.34 21.19
N LEU A 337 5.27 17.52 20.69
CA LEU A 337 5.11 18.74 21.48
C LEU A 337 3.65 18.86 21.91
N ASN A 338 3.42 19.15 23.18
CA ASN A 338 2.08 19.45 23.68
C ASN A 338 1.66 20.85 23.20
N LEU A 339 0.43 20.99 22.72
CA LEU A 339 -0.14 22.27 22.31
C LEU A 339 -0.02 23.35 23.40
N GLU A 340 -0.11 22.98 24.68
CA GLU A 340 0.10 23.90 25.80
C GLU A 340 1.51 24.54 25.78
N GLU A 341 2.54 23.78 25.43
CA GLU A 341 3.91 24.30 25.32
C GLU A 341 4.06 25.28 24.14
N LEU A 342 3.34 25.02 23.04
CA LEU A 342 3.27 25.96 21.91
C LEU A 342 2.58 27.26 22.32
N VAL A 343 1.45 27.19 23.02
CA VAL A 343 0.71 28.37 23.52
C VAL A 343 1.58 29.21 24.44
N ILE A 344 2.28 28.59 25.41
CA ILE A 344 3.22 29.28 26.30
C ILE A 344 4.30 30.02 25.49
N THR A 345 4.82 29.40 24.43
CA THR A 345 5.84 30.02 23.58
C THR A 345 5.28 31.21 22.81
N MET A 346 4.06 31.10 22.27
CA MET A 346 3.38 32.20 21.57
C MET A 346 3.13 33.40 22.52
N GLU A 347 2.63 33.14 23.73
CA GLU A 347 2.39 34.17 24.74
C GLU A 347 3.70 34.86 25.14
N ALA A 348 4.78 34.10 25.34
CA ALA A 348 6.09 34.63 25.71
C ALA A 348 6.65 35.55 24.62
N VAL A 349 6.60 35.15 23.34
CA VAL A 349 7.08 35.97 22.22
C VAL A 349 6.24 37.23 22.08
N LEU A 350 4.92 37.13 22.12
CA LEU A 350 4.03 38.30 22.00
C LEU A 350 4.25 39.30 23.14
N ALA A 351 4.52 38.84 24.36
CA ALA A 351 4.79 39.71 25.50
C ALA A 351 6.09 40.53 25.35
N GLU A 352 7.06 40.03 24.57
CA GLU A 352 8.33 40.73 24.33
C GLU A 352 8.25 41.71 23.15
N THR A 353 7.43 41.42 22.13
CA THR A 353 7.46 42.13 20.85
C THR A 353 6.29 43.10 20.62
N THR A 354 5.13 42.89 21.24
CA THR A 354 3.90 43.59 20.85
C THR A 354 2.84 43.67 21.98
N THR A 355 1.77 44.43 21.74
CA THR A 355 0.50 44.25 22.47
C THR A 355 -0.33 43.17 21.78
N GLY A 356 -0.92 42.23 22.51
CA GLY A 356 -1.62 41.11 21.88
C GLY A 356 -2.19 40.09 22.84
N SER A 357 -3.00 39.17 22.32
CA SER A 357 -3.59 38.08 23.08
C SER A 357 -3.51 36.75 22.33
N VAL A 358 -3.38 35.65 23.09
CA VAL A 358 -3.51 34.29 22.55
C VAL A 358 -4.81 33.71 23.09
N ALA A 359 -5.69 33.29 22.18
CA ALA A 359 -6.91 32.57 22.49
C ALA A 359 -6.78 31.13 22.00
N ALA A 360 -6.58 30.21 22.93
CA ALA A 360 -6.56 28.78 22.65
C ALA A 360 -7.66 28.06 23.45
N PRO A 361 -8.36 27.07 22.87
CA PRO A 361 -9.34 26.28 23.58
C PRO A 361 -8.64 25.45 24.66
N THR A 362 -9.24 25.38 25.84
CA THR A 362 -8.85 24.42 26.88
C THR A 362 -9.25 23.03 26.41
N ALA A 363 -8.29 22.24 25.94
CA ALA A 363 -8.54 20.87 25.52
C ALA A 363 -8.54 19.94 26.75
N ASP A 364 -9.57 19.09 26.88
CA ASP A 364 -9.62 18.05 27.92
C ASP A 364 -8.61 16.91 27.66
N GLU A 365 -8.07 16.83 26.45
CA GLU A 365 -7.09 15.83 26.00
C GLU A 365 -5.77 16.47 25.58
N THR A 366 -4.65 15.77 25.79
CA THR A 366 -3.33 16.23 25.37
C THR A 366 -3.19 16.20 23.84
N VAL A 367 -3.24 17.38 23.22
CA VAL A 367 -3.05 17.53 21.77
C VAL A 367 -1.55 17.57 21.46
N ALA A 368 -1.10 16.58 20.69
CA ALA A 368 0.29 16.43 20.29
C ALA A 368 0.51 16.94 18.86
N ILE A 369 1.55 17.73 18.65
CA ILE A 369 1.96 18.28 17.35
C ILE A 369 3.47 18.08 17.12
N PRO A 370 3.97 18.19 15.87
CA PRO A 370 5.41 18.09 15.61
C PRO A 370 6.20 19.18 16.35
N ALA A 371 7.21 18.81 17.15
CA ALA A 371 7.96 19.79 17.95
C ALA A 371 8.67 20.92 17.18
N PRO A 372 9.15 20.73 15.93
CA PRO A 372 9.70 21.85 15.17
C PRO A 372 8.70 23.00 14.96
N ALA A 373 7.38 22.74 15.06
CA ALA A 373 6.34 23.77 15.00
C ALA A 373 6.57 24.89 16.02
N ASN A 374 7.11 24.58 17.21
CA ASN A 374 7.36 25.59 18.23
C ASN A 374 8.33 26.68 17.75
N SER A 375 9.43 26.24 17.15
CA SER A 375 10.44 27.14 16.61
C SER A 375 9.93 27.93 15.41
N ALA A 376 9.17 27.28 14.52
CA ALA A 376 8.62 27.92 13.32
C ALA A 376 7.61 29.02 13.68
N ILE A 377 6.66 28.73 14.58
CA ILE A 377 5.66 29.70 15.02
C ILE A 377 6.30 30.83 15.84
N GLY A 378 7.25 30.50 16.73
CA GLY A 378 7.98 31.52 17.49
C GLY A 378 8.75 32.50 16.59
N GLN A 379 9.47 31.99 15.58
CA GLN A 379 10.15 32.83 14.59
C GLN A 379 9.19 33.65 13.75
N LEU A 380 8.08 33.04 13.30
CA LEU A 380 7.05 33.75 12.56
C LEU A 380 6.51 34.93 13.37
N LEU A 381 6.17 34.70 14.64
CA LEU A 381 5.66 35.73 15.55
C LEU A 381 6.68 36.84 15.85
N SER A 382 7.98 36.51 15.95
CA SER A 382 9.00 37.54 16.17
C SER A 382 9.17 38.47 14.96
N HIS A 383 8.87 38.01 13.75
CA HIS A 383 8.93 38.82 12.54
C HIS A 383 7.60 39.50 12.20
N THR A 384 6.47 38.99 12.73
CA THR A 384 5.20 39.71 12.65
C THR A 384 5.27 40.95 13.54
N GLY A 385 5.01 42.13 12.97
CA GLY A 385 5.04 43.39 13.72
C GLY A 385 6.22 44.31 13.39
N GLU A 386 7.29 43.81 12.77
CA GLU A 386 8.47 44.64 12.38
C GLU A 386 8.10 45.81 11.45
N TYR A 387 7.04 45.64 10.66
CA TYR A 387 6.55 46.61 9.69
C TYR A 387 5.41 47.48 10.23
N MET A 388 4.94 47.21 11.46
CA MET A 388 3.80 47.91 12.06
C MET A 388 4.27 49.14 12.82
N SER A 389 3.52 50.24 12.71
CA SER A 389 3.82 51.45 13.46
C SER A 389 3.49 51.31 14.95
N GLN A 390 2.41 50.58 15.26
CA GLN A 390 2.01 50.20 16.61
C GLN A 390 1.52 48.74 16.56
N PRO A 391 2.39 47.76 16.85
CA PRO A 391 2.04 46.37 16.64
C PRO A 391 0.95 45.94 17.64
N ALA A 392 -0.16 45.42 17.09
CA ALA A 392 -1.19 44.74 17.84
C ALA A 392 -1.56 43.43 17.14
N ILE A 393 -1.29 42.30 17.80
CA ILE A 393 -1.41 40.96 17.21
C ILE A 393 -2.30 40.08 18.08
N ASP A 394 -3.33 39.51 17.49
CA ASP A 394 -4.19 38.52 18.11
C ASP A 394 -3.97 37.16 17.46
N VAL A 395 -3.73 36.14 18.29
CA VAL A 395 -3.54 34.76 17.83
C VAL A 395 -4.69 33.90 18.33
N THR A 396 -5.36 33.20 17.42
CA THR A 396 -6.37 32.20 17.77
C THR A 396 -5.90 30.82 17.37
N VAL A 397 -6.16 29.83 18.22
CA VAL A 397 -5.84 28.42 17.97
C VAL A 397 -7.14 27.66 17.88
N ASP A 398 -7.37 26.94 16.79
CA ASP A 398 -8.51 26.05 16.60
C ASP A 398 -8.01 24.60 16.47
N ILE A 399 -8.74 23.66 17.07
CA ILE A 399 -8.36 22.24 17.10
C ILE A 399 -9.44 21.44 16.39
N SER A 400 -9.03 20.59 15.46
CA SER A 400 -9.89 19.59 14.82
C SER A 400 -9.46 18.17 15.19
N GLU A 401 -10.15 17.17 14.63
CA GLU A 401 -9.77 15.76 14.83
C GLU A 401 -8.38 15.45 14.24
N THR A 402 -8.00 16.12 13.15
CA THR A 402 -6.79 15.81 12.38
C THR A 402 -5.73 16.91 12.40
N GLU A 403 -6.09 18.14 12.77
CA GLU A 403 -5.25 19.32 12.59
C GLU A 403 -5.37 20.33 13.74
N VAL A 404 -4.33 21.16 13.88
CA VAL A 404 -4.32 22.35 14.72
C VAL A 404 -4.09 23.55 13.81
N VAL A 405 -4.99 24.52 13.88
CA VAL A 405 -4.95 25.73 13.06
C VAL A 405 -4.59 26.92 13.93
N VAL A 406 -3.47 27.56 13.65
CA VAL A 406 -3.04 28.80 14.32
C VAL A 406 -3.29 29.97 13.39
N THR A 407 -4.19 30.86 13.78
CA THR A 407 -4.54 32.06 13.02
C THR A 407 -3.94 33.29 13.70
N ILE A 408 -3.06 33.99 12.99
CA ILE A 408 -2.40 35.21 13.46
C ILE A 408 -3.06 36.40 12.74
N ARG A 409 -3.55 37.37 13.50
CA ARG A 409 -4.21 38.59 13.00
C ARG A 409 -3.48 39.83 13.50
N GLY A 410 -3.22 40.76 12.60
CA GLY A 410 -2.62 42.06 12.92
C GLY A 410 -3.62 43.19 12.70
N ASN A 411 -3.42 44.31 13.40
CA ASN A 411 -4.09 45.59 13.11
C ASN A 411 -3.57 46.26 11.82
N GLU A 412 -2.33 45.94 11.43
CA GLU A 412 -1.65 46.36 10.21
C GLU A 412 -1.15 45.11 9.45
N PRO A 413 -0.67 45.22 8.20
CA PRO A 413 -0.12 44.09 7.46
C PRO A 413 0.98 43.36 8.25
N LEU A 414 0.80 42.05 8.44
CA LEU A 414 1.69 41.22 9.27
C LEU A 414 3.11 41.09 8.69
N LEU A 415 3.22 41.09 7.36
CA LEU A 415 4.43 40.82 6.60
C LEU A 415 4.48 41.71 5.36
N SER A 416 5.68 41.88 4.79
CA SER A 416 5.82 42.47 3.45
C SER A 416 5.21 41.57 2.37
N ASP A 417 4.83 42.15 1.22
CA ASP A 417 4.19 41.45 0.07
C ASP A 417 4.94 40.20 -0.42
N SER A 418 6.20 40.11 -0.08
CA SER A 418 7.20 39.26 -0.68
C SER A 418 7.79 38.28 0.31
N HIS A 419 7.76 38.60 1.61
CA HIS A 419 7.65 37.57 2.65
C HIS A 419 6.36 36.75 2.47
N HIS A 420 5.28 37.41 2.06
CA HIS A 420 4.03 36.74 1.72
C HIS A 420 4.15 35.79 0.52
N ASP A 421 4.69 36.24 -0.63
CA ASP A 421 4.88 35.36 -1.80
C ASP A 421 5.81 34.17 -1.48
N LEU A 422 6.83 34.38 -0.64
CA LEU A 422 7.73 33.30 -0.22
C LEU A 422 7.01 32.25 0.63
N LEU A 423 6.25 32.66 1.65
CA LEU A 423 5.55 31.74 2.54
C LEU A 423 4.40 31.01 1.86
N THR A 424 3.63 31.68 1.00
CA THR A 424 2.40 31.12 0.43
C THR A 424 2.62 30.41 -0.90
N ARG A 425 3.58 30.88 -1.71
CA ARG A 425 3.80 30.37 -3.08
C ARG A 425 5.17 29.74 -3.27
N GLY A 426 6.09 29.89 -2.32
CA GLY A 426 7.49 29.54 -2.52
C GLY A 426 8.16 30.36 -3.64
N VAL A 427 7.57 31.50 -4.01
CA VAL A 427 8.06 32.36 -5.11
C VAL A 427 8.65 33.62 -4.51
N GLU A 428 9.89 33.92 -4.86
CA GLU A 428 10.53 35.19 -4.48
C GLU A 428 10.23 36.27 -5.54
N THR A 429 9.62 37.37 -5.11
CA THR A 429 9.57 38.66 -5.83
C THR A 429 10.72 39.56 -5.36
N GLU A 430 11.17 40.50 -6.20
CA GLU A 430 12.30 41.40 -5.89
C GLU A 430 12.07 42.11 -4.55
N LEU A 431 12.95 41.86 -3.56
CA LEU A 431 12.74 42.37 -2.20
C LEU A 431 13.82 43.32 -1.68
N ASN A 432 13.32 44.45 -1.18
CA ASN A 432 14.01 45.41 -0.34
C ASN A 432 14.16 44.88 1.10
N HIS A 433 15.42 44.80 1.54
CA HIS A 433 15.90 44.74 2.93
C HIS A 433 15.98 43.36 3.64
N GLY A 434 17.12 43.20 4.34
CA GLY A 434 17.29 42.55 5.65
C GLY A 434 16.77 41.13 5.90
N LEU A 435 17.38 40.11 5.29
CA LEU A 435 17.36 38.71 5.75
C LEU A 435 16.00 37.97 5.72
N GLY A 436 15.46 37.75 4.52
CA GLY A 436 14.39 36.77 4.28
C GLY A 436 14.76 35.29 4.51
N LEU A 437 15.92 34.99 5.11
CA LEU A 437 16.31 33.61 5.44
C LEU A 437 15.53 33.06 6.64
N ASP A 438 15.19 33.91 7.61
CA ASP A 438 14.43 33.48 8.79
C ASP A 438 12.99 33.08 8.41
N ILE A 439 12.35 33.89 7.55
CA ILE A 439 11.05 33.55 6.96
C ILE A 439 11.15 32.31 6.06
N ALA A 440 12.23 32.16 5.30
CA ALA A 440 12.47 30.92 4.53
C ALA A 440 12.61 29.71 5.45
N GLN A 441 13.28 29.84 6.60
CA GLN A 441 13.44 28.76 7.58
C GLN A 441 12.10 28.35 8.18
N VAL A 442 11.20 29.30 8.46
CA VAL A 442 9.82 29.02 8.86
C VAL A 442 9.11 28.19 7.79
N TYR A 443 9.15 28.63 6.52
CA TYR A 443 8.56 27.89 5.41
C TYR A 443 9.10 26.46 5.31
N LEU A 444 10.42 26.30 5.38
CA LEU A 444 11.09 24.99 5.30
C LEU A 444 10.70 24.08 6.45
N THR A 445 10.61 24.64 7.66
CA THR A 445 10.24 23.88 8.87
C THR A 445 8.79 23.42 8.78
N LEU A 446 7.87 24.28 8.34
CA LEU A 446 6.46 23.93 8.12
C LEU A 446 6.33 22.84 7.05
N LEU A 447 7.04 23.00 5.93
CA LEU A 447 7.07 22.02 4.84
C LEU A 447 7.57 20.65 5.33
N GLU A 448 8.61 20.61 6.17
CA GLU A 448 9.19 19.37 6.71
C GLU A 448 8.24 18.64 7.66
N ILE A 449 7.50 19.36 8.49
CA ILE A 449 6.52 18.77 9.42
C ILE A 449 5.15 18.52 8.77
N GLY A 450 4.99 18.79 7.47
CA GLY A 450 3.72 18.64 6.76
C GLY A 450 2.67 19.68 7.13
N GLY A 451 3.08 20.83 7.68
CA GLY A 451 2.21 21.97 7.90
C GLY A 451 2.07 22.84 6.66
N GLU A 452 1.00 23.62 6.62
CA GLU A 452 0.68 24.54 5.53
C GLU A 452 0.52 25.97 6.08
N ILE A 453 0.74 26.96 5.22
CA ILE A 453 0.54 28.36 5.57
C ILE A 453 -0.20 29.08 4.46
N GLU A 454 -1.32 29.71 4.83
CA GLU A 454 -2.21 30.39 3.91
C GLU A 454 -2.63 31.77 4.44
N LEU A 455 -3.23 32.56 3.56
CA LEU A 455 -3.70 33.90 3.88
C LEU A 455 -5.22 33.97 3.73
N VAL A 456 -5.88 34.39 4.81
CA VAL A 456 -7.33 34.37 4.93
C VAL A 456 -7.83 35.78 5.22
N GLY A 457 -8.84 36.22 4.47
CA GLY A 457 -9.46 37.55 4.61
C GLY A 457 -8.94 38.59 3.61
N ARG A 458 -9.86 39.21 2.84
CA ARG A 458 -9.62 40.44 2.08
C ARG A 458 -10.82 41.38 2.24
N PRO A 459 -10.62 42.70 2.46
CA PRO A 459 -9.35 43.45 2.34
C PRO A 459 -8.72 43.88 3.69
N ILE A 460 -7.46 44.37 3.63
CA ILE A 460 -6.67 44.94 4.75
C ILE A 460 -7.52 46.01 5.49
N PRO A 461 -7.65 45.98 6.84
CA PRO A 461 -6.74 45.37 7.81
C PRO A 461 -7.04 43.90 8.19
N GLU A 462 -7.99 43.22 7.54
CA GLU A 462 -8.44 41.87 7.93
C GLU A 462 -7.61 40.70 7.38
N THR A 463 -6.36 40.93 6.96
CA THR A 463 -5.48 39.84 6.49
C THR A 463 -4.95 39.03 7.67
N ALA A 464 -5.46 37.80 7.82
CA ALA A 464 -5.00 36.82 8.77
C ALA A 464 -4.02 35.84 8.10
N LEU A 465 -2.98 35.45 8.83
CA LEU A 465 -2.08 34.38 8.45
C LEU A 465 -2.52 33.10 9.17
N GLN A 466 -2.87 32.07 8.42
CA GLN A 466 -3.33 30.80 8.95
C GLN A 466 -2.24 29.75 8.75
N VAL A 467 -1.75 29.18 9.85
CA VAL A 467 -0.80 28.07 9.86
C VAL A 467 -1.55 26.81 10.26
N THR A 468 -1.62 25.84 9.37
CA THR A 468 -2.23 24.53 9.63
C THR A 468 -1.13 23.53 9.97
N LEU A 469 -1.27 22.84 11.10
CA LEU A 469 -0.32 21.83 11.58
C LEU A 469 -1.03 20.47 11.72
N PRO A 470 -0.38 19.36 11.32
CA PRO A 470 -0.96 18.05 11.54
C PRO A 470 -0.98 17.70 13.03
N ARG A 471 -2.09 17.14 13.49
CA ARG A 471 -2.20 16.54 14.82
C ARG A 471 -1.59 15.14 14.77
N LEU A 472 -0.73 14.83 15.74
CA LEU A 472 -0.14 13.51 15.88
C LEU A 472 -1.12 12.64 16.69
N ASN A 473 -1.62 11.57 16.06
CA ASN A 473 -2.38 10.53 16.77
C ASN A 473 -1.44 9.84 17.76
N GLN A 474 -1.81 9.82 19.05
CA GLN A 474 -1.04 9.16 20.11
C GLN A 474 -1.08 7.64 20.01
#